data_AF-A0AAU5ZZE1-F1
#
_entry.id   AF-A0AAU5ZZE1-F1
#
_cell.length_a   1.000
_cell.length_b   1.000
_cell.length_c   1.000
_cell.angle_alpha   90.00
_cell.angle_beta   90.00
_cell.angle_gamma   90.00
#
_symmetry.space_group_name_H-M   'P 1'
#
loop_
_entity.id
_entity.type
_entity.pdbx_description
1 polymer ?
#
loop_
_entity_poly.entity_id
_entity_poly.type
_entity_poly.pdbx_seq_one_letter_code
_entity_poly.pdbx_strand_id
1 'polypeptide(L)'
;MSPLSDNTPCSWLDRLPDPVQLRAMTHDARARTIGHCLRLELQHLLAVPPGHRLSPGLPLRGQGLDTLDALHLGRRIRRALDAEVPAEVLRESTVGELTALLAR
;
A
#
# COMPACT_ATOMS: atom_id res chain seq x y z
N MET A 1 -29.19 -13.99 -12.44
CA MET A 1 -28.55 -12.66 -12.29
C MET A 1 -28.26 -12.46 -10.82
N SER A 2 -27.05 -12.78 -10.37
CA SER A 2 -26.63 -12.55 -8.98
C SER A 2 -26.19 -11.09 -8.83
N PRO A 3 -26.50 -10.40 -7.72
CA PRO A 3 -26.00 -9.07 -7.49
C PRO A 3 -24.50 -9.20 -7.22
N LEU A 4 -23.67 -8.68 -8.13
CA LEU A 4 -22.27 -8.42 -7.86
C LEU A 4 -22.25 -7.46 -6.67
N SER A 5 -21.89 -7.95 -5.49
CA SER A 5 -21.64 -7.08 -4.34
C SER A 5 -20.53 -6.12 -4.74
N ASP A 6 -20.92 -4.89 -4.99
CA ASP A 6 -20.11 -3.72 -5.35
C ASP A 6 -19.30 -3.23 -4.13
N ASN A 7 -18.70 -4.18 -3.40
CA ASN A 7 -18.02 -3.96 -2.13
C ASN A 7 -16.49 -4.16 -2.26
N THR A 8 -15.98 -3.94 -3.47
CA THR A 8 -14.55 -3.80 -3.69
C THR A 8 -14.18 -2.38 -3.26
N PRO A 9 -13.32 -2.21 -2.24
CA PRO A 9 -12.96 -0.88 -1.79
C PRO A 9 -12.24 -0.14 -2.92
N CYS A 10 -12.41 1.18 -3.00
CA CYS A 10 -11.68 2.00 -3.96
C CYS A 10 -10.15 1.97 -3.74
N SER A 11 -9.70 1.52 -2.56
CA SER A 11 -8.32 1.21 -2.21
C SER A 11 -8.24 0.13 -1.13
N TRP A 12 -7.23 -0.73 -1.18
CA TRP A 12 -6.92 -1.66 -0.10
C TRP A 12 -6.45 -0.97 1.18
N LEU A 13 -5.95 0.26 1.08
CA LEU A 13 -5.58 1.08 2.25
C LEU A 13 -6.81 1.55 3.03
N ASP A 14 -7.98 1.66 2.39
CA ASP A 14 -9.24 1.98 3.09
C ASP A 14 -9.73 0.82 3.99
N ARG A 15 -9.14 -0.37 3.86
CA ARG A 15 -9.42 -1.52 4.73
C ARG A 15 -8.53 -1.61 5.96
N LEU A 16 -7.63 -0.64 6.14
CA LEU A 16 -6.85 -0.55 7.36
C LEU A 16 -7.77 -0.32 8.57
N PRO A 17 -7.41 -0.83 9.77
CA PRO A 17 -8.08 -0.45 11.00
C PRO A 17 -8.02 1.07 11.19
N ASP A 18 -8.90 1.61 12.03
CA ASP A 18 -8.83 3.03 12.34
C ASP A 18 -7.45 3.43 12.91
N PRO A 19 -7.01 4.70 12.74
CA PRO A 19 -5.68 5.11 13.15
C PRO A 19 -5.38 4.90 14.64
N VAL A 20 -6.40 4.94 15.52
CA VAL A 20 -6.23 4.72 16.96
C VAL A 20 -5.95 3.24 17.23
N GLN A 21 -6.71 2.34 16.60
CA GLN A 21 -6.48 0.90 16.67
C GLN A 21 -5.10 0.54 16.12
N LEU A 22 -4.73 1.05 14.95
CA LEU A 22 -3.40 0.82 14.36
C LEU A 22 -2.27 1.22 15.30
N ARG A 23 -2.36 2.38 15.96
CA ARG A 23 -1.37 2.86 16.92
C ARG A 23 -1.30 2.01 18.19
N ALA A 24 -2.44 1.44 18.62
CA ALA A 24 -2.51 0.54 19.77
C ALA A 24 -1.92 -0.86 19.49
N MET A 25 -1.75 -1.24 18.23
CA MET A 25 -1.09 -2.50 17.86
C MET A 25 0.40 -2.48 18.20
N THR A 26 0.97 -3.67 18.47
CA THR A 26 2.42 -3.81 18.51
C THR A 26 3.03 -3.42 17.16
N HIS A 27 4.26 -2.91 17.18
CA HIS A 27 4.95 -2.48 15.96
C HIS A 27 4.93 -3.57 14.87
N ASP A 28 5.22 -4.83 15.23
CA ASP A 28 5.22 -5.93 14.26
C ASP A 28 3.83 -6.25 13.70
N ALA A 29 2.79 -6.16 14.53
CA ALA A 29 1.43 -6.38 14.08
C ALA A 29 0.98 -5.24 13.15
N ARG A 30 1.30 -3.99 13.50
CA ARG A 30 1.05 -2.81 12.66
C ARG A 30 1.76 -2.92 11.32
N ALA A 31 3.05 -3.27 11.32
CA ALA A 31 3.84 -3.48 10.11
C ALA A 31 3.26 -4.59 9.22
N ARG A 32 2.86 -5.73 9.78
CA ARG A 32 2.21 -6.80 9.01
C ARG A 32 0.89 -6.35 8.38
N THR A 33 0.05 -5.62 9.12
CA THR A 33 -1.23 -5.11 8.63
C THR A 33 -1.04 -4.09 7.51
N ILE A 34 -0.20 -3.08 7.73
CA ILE A 34 0.10 -2.05 6.72
C ILE A 34 0.73 -2.69 5.48
N GLY A 35 1.72 -3.57 5.67
CA GLY A 35 2.40 -4.24 4.56
C GLY A 35 1.49 -5.16 3.75
N HIS A 36 0.50 -5.78 4.39
CA HIS A 36 -0.51 -6.58 3.67
C HIS A 36 -1.38 -5.70 2.78
N CYS A 37 -1.98 -4.63 3.33
CA CYS A 37 -2.80 -3.70 2.56
C CYS A 37 -2.01 -2.99 1.45
N LEU A 38 -0.79 -2.55 1.74
CA LEU A 38 0.10 -1.90 0.77
C LEU A 38 0.45 -2.84 -0.39
N ARG A 39 0.72 -4.12 -0.12
CA ARG A 39 1.01 -5.09 -1.19
C ARG A 39 -0.18 -5.31 -2.10
N LEU A 40 -1.39 -5.44 -1.55
CA LEU A 40 -2.61 -5.60 -2.34
C LEU A 40 -2.91 -4.33 -3.16
N GLU A 41 -2.70 -3.16 -2.56
CA GLU A 41 -2.84 -1.88 -3.23
C GLU A 41 -1.90 -1.78 -4.44
N LEU A 42 -0.62 -2.10 -4.26
CA LEU A 42 0.37 -2.08 -5.33
C LEU A 42 0.11 -3.14 -6.40
N GLN A 43 -0.33 -4.34 -6.03
CA GLN A 43 -0.73 -5.38 -7.00
C GLN A 43 -1.87 -4.91 -7.89
N HIS A 44 -2.85 -4.20 -7.32
CA HIS A 44 -3.96 -3.64 -8.07
C HIS A 44 -3.52 -2.45 -8.93
N LEU A 45 -2.77 -1.51 -8.36
CA LEU A 45 -2.28 -0.31 -9.05
C LEU A 45 -1.39 -0.65 -10.25
N LEU A 46 -0.48 -1.62 -10.08
CA LEU A 46 0.46 -2.05 -11.12
C LEU A 46 -0.11 -3.14 -12.04
N ALA A 47 -1.41 -3.46 -11.91
CA ALA A 47 -2.10 -4.51 -12.67
C ALA A 47 -1.30 -5.84 -12.73
N VAL A 48 -0.71 -6.25 -11.61
CA VAL A 48 0.14 -7.45 -11.54
C VAL A 48 -0.69 -8.68 -11.91
N PRO A 49 -0.32 -9.44 -12.96
CA PRO A 49 -1.12 -10.57 -13.40
C PRO A 49 -1.23 -11.67 -12.33
N PRO A 50 -2.29 -12.49 -12.36
CA PRO A 50 -2.41 -13.65 -11.50
C PRO A 50 -1.16 -14.54 -11.58
N GLY A 51 -0.70 -15.03 -10.43
CA GLY A 51 0.52 -15.85 -10.34
C GLY A 51 1.84 -15.06 -10.30
N HIS A 52 1.81 -13.76 -10.62
CA HIS A 52 2.97 -12.87 -10.51
C HIS A 52 2.98 -12.14 -9.17
N ARG A 53 4.18 -11.73 -8.73
CA ARG A 53 4.38 -11.07 -7.44
C ARG A 53 5.36 -9.93 -7.59
N LEU A 54 5.15 -8.90 -6.79
CA LEU A 54 6.15 -7.87 -6.57
C LEU A 54 7.39 -8.49 -5.92
N SER A 55 8.56 -8.15 -6.43
CA SER A 55 9.83 -8.50 -5.83
C SER A 55 10.04 -7.68 -4.55
N PRO A 56 10.27 -8.33 -3.39
CA PRO A 56 10.46 -7.63 -2.13
C PRO A 56 11.79 -6.86 -2.07
N GLY A 57 12.77 -7.22 -2.91
CA GLY A 57 14.11 -6.63 -2.91
C GLY A 57 14.36 -5.60 -4.01
N LEU A 58 13.35 -5.25 -4.82
CA LEU A 58 13.48 -4.26 -5.88
C LEU A 58 12.74 -2.97 -5.53
N PRO A 59 13.29 -1.79 -5.90
CA PRO A 59 12.56 -0.53 -5.85
C PRO A 59 11.27 -0.60 -6.66
N LEU A 60 10.20 0.06 -6.20
CA LEU A 60 8.91 0.04 -6.88
C LEU A 60 8.97 0.61 -8.30
N ARG A 61 9.84 1.59 -8.54
CA ARG A 61 10.12 2.11 -9.88
C ARG A 61 10.55 1.01 -10.85
N GLY A 62 11.44 0.12 -10.42
CA GLY A 62 11.92 -1.01 -11.22
C GLY A 62 10.85 -2.07 -11.46
N GLN A 63 9.72 -1.96 -10.77
CA GLN A 63 8.57 -2.87 -10.85
C GLN A 63 7.37 -2.23 -11.56
N GLY A 64 7.54 -1.02 -12.11
CA GLY A 64 6.53 -0.34 -12.91
C GLY A 64 5.83 0.83 -12.22
N LEU A 65 6.19 1.20 -10.98
CA LEU A 65 5.60 2.37 -10.32
C LEU A 65 6.13 3.65 -10.96
N ASP A 66 5.30 4.30 -11.76
CA ASP A 66 5.61 5.59 -12.35
C ASP A 66 5.31 6.76 -11.39
N THR A 67 5.53 7.99 -11.87
CA THR A 67 5.35 9.21 -11.05
C THR A 67 3.88 9.50 -10.76
N LEU A 68 2.97 9.25 -11.71
CA LEU A 68 1.54 9.48 -11.53
C LEU A 68 0.95 8.46 -10.55
N ASP A 69 1.35 7.19 -10.70
CA ASP A 69 1.01 6.12 -9.77
C ASP A 69 1.53 6.42 -8.37
N ALA A 70 2.78 6.89 -8.24
CA ALA A 70 3.36 7.26 -6.97
C ALA A 70 2.62 8.44 -6.30
N LEU A 71 2.25 9.47 -7.06
CA LEU A 71 1.43 10.58 -6.54
C LEU A 71 0.05 10.10 -6.09
N HIS A 72 -0.55 9.19 -6.84
CA HIS A 72 -1.84 8.60 -6.50
C HIS A 72 -1.78 7.75 -5.24
N LEU A 73 -0.78 6.88 -5.13
CA LEU A 73 -0.49 6.10 -3.95
C LEU A 73 -0.22 7.01 -2.73
N GLY A 74 0.57 8.07 -2.91
CA GLY A 74 0.86 9.04 -1.84
C GLY A 74 -0.40 9.72 -1.29
N ARG A 75 -1.37 10.06 -2.16
CA ARG A 75 -2.68 10.59 -1.72
C ARG A 75 -3.48 9.57 -0.93
N ARG A 76 -3.46 8.29 -1.32
CA ARG A 76 -4.15 7.21 -0.61
C ARG A 76 -3.50 6.95 0.76
N ILE A 77 -2.18 6.92 0.84
CA ILE A 77 -1.42 6.80 2.09
C ILE A 77 -1.75 7.96 3.03
N ARG A 78 -1.70 9.21 2.55
CA ARG A 78 -2.04 10.40 3.34
C ARG A 78 -3.45 10.32 3.90
N ARG A 79 -4.42 9.90 3.09
CA ARG A 79 -5.80 9.74 3.54
C ARG A 79 -5.96 8.65 4.61
N ALA A 80 -5.32 7.49 4.43
CA ALA A 80 -5.52 6.33 5.29
C ALA A 80 -4.71 6.37 6.59
N LEU A 81 -3.52 6.96 6.55
CA LEU A 81 -2.53 6.90 7.62
C LEU A 81 -2.13 8.28 8.17
N ASP A 82 -2.63 9.37 7.59
CA ASP A 82 -2.20 10.75 7.90
C ASP A 82 -0.68 10.93 7.72
N ALA A 83 -0.11 10.20 6.76
CA ALA A 83 1.32 10.17 6.48
C ALA A 83 1.62 10.72 5.08
N GLU A 84 2.57 11.66 4.99
CA GLU A 84 3.04 12.19 3.71
C GLU A 84 4.35 11.49 3.31
N VAL A 85 4.33 10.84 2.15
CA VAL A 85 5.51 10.21 1.55
C VAL A 85 5.75 10.84 0.18
N PRO A 86 6.91 11.47 -0.06
CA PRO A 86 7.23 12.04 -1.37
C PRO A 86 7.19 10.97 -2.46
N ALA A 87 6.73 11.33 -3.66
CA ALA A 87 6.62 10.40 -4.78
C ALA A 87 7.97 9.74 -5.13
N GLU A 88 9.07 10.47 -5.03
CA GLU A 88 10.41 9.91 -5.28
C GLU A 88 10.80 8.87 -4.23
N VAL A 89 10.45 9.11 -2.95
CA VAL A 89 10.67 8.13 -1.88
C VAL A 89 9.83 6.87 -2.12
N LEU A 90 8.57 7.01 -2.54
CA LEU A 90 7.71 5.87 -2.89
C LEU A 90 8.33 5.03 -4.02
N ARG A 91 8.87 5.68 -5.05
CA ARG A 91 9.43 5.02 -6.23
C ARG A 91 10.75 4.30 -5.95
N GLU A 92 11.61 4.91 -5.16
CA GLU A 92 12.95 4.36 -4.90
C GLU A 92 12.98 3.40 -3.69
N SER A 93 11.88 3.29 -2.94
CA SER A 93 11.75 2.31 -1.86
C SER A 93 11.28 0.94 -2.36
N THR A 94 11.64 -0.10 -1.60
CA THR A 94 11.01 -1.42 -1.66
C THR A 94 9.69 -1.45 -0.87
N VAL A 95 8.86 -2.47 -1.09
CA VAL A 95 7.63 -2.68 -0.28
C VAL A 95 7.97 -2.82 1.21
N GLY A 96 9.09 -3.46 1.53
CA GLY A 96 9.53 -3.66 2.92
C GLY A 96 9.90 -2.34 3.60
N GLU A 97 10.69 -1.50 2.92
CA GLU A 97 11.10 -0.18 3.43
C GLU A 97 9.91 0.75 3.62
N LEU A 98 8.96 0.79 2.66
CA LEU A 98 7.74 1.58 2.83
C LEU A 98 6.89 1.09 3.98
N THR A 99 6.75 -0.23 4.15
CA THR A 99 6.03 -0.79 5.29
C THR A 99 6.68 -0.37 6.60
N ALA A 100 8.00 -0.46 6.70
CA ALA A 100 8.74 -0.07 7.89
C ALA A 100 8.70 1.44 8.15
N LEU A 101 8.64 2.27 7.10
CA LEU A 101 8.46 3.72 7.20
C LEU A 101 7.08 4.06 7.77
N LEU A 102 6.04 3.43 7.24
CA LEU A 102 4.63 3.69 7.59
C LEU A 102 4.20 3.08 8.92
N ALA A 103 4.92 2.06 9.40
CA ALA A 103 4.63 1.41 10.67
C ALA A 103 5.27 2.11 11.89
N ARG A 104 5.90 3.27 11.71
CA ARG A 104 6.52 4.02 12.81
C ARG A 104 5.47 4.60 13.75
#